data_AF-A0A2A3XI01-F1
#
_entry.id   AF-A0A2A3XI01-F1
#
_cell.length_a   1.000
_cell.length_b   1.000
_cell.length_c   1.000
_cell.angle_alpha   90.00
_cell.angle_beta   90.00
_cell.angle_gamma   90.00
#
_symmetry.space_group_name_H-M   'P 1'
#
loop_
_entity.id
_entity.type
_entity.pdbx_description
1 polymer ?
#
loop_
_entity_poly.entity_id
_entity_poly.type
_entity_poly.pdbx_seq_one_letter_code
_entity_poly.pdbx_strand_id
1 'polypeptide(L)'
;MASSRRELVSLIEQSVIPPEQVTHAIEAAGLRPSPRDWAIFVDRLLLWLGGLALAFAVLFFIAYNWLEMERWLRFGVVQAAVLLAVGIAVWAKTRLTLQRVALTSATLLVGVLLALFGQVYQTGADPWQLFFIWALLTLPWVWVARFELLWVLWLGLLNLAIGLYFRTWGGPFGALANSDAALWGLLGINTLALIFWEWGAYSGRWGEGRWAARLLAVGSGVPVTLLLMSLIAEMQPMWSSVLVIYPLWLVALYTGYRHWQPDLFMIAGGCVSVIAVATWLLARYWLWEGEWQAGSLLFMAIAVLAMGAGAVIWLKRLHRETWQ
;
A
#
# COMPACT_ATOMS: atom_id res chain seq x y z
N MET A 1 -23.37 -10.87 -1.91
CA MET A 1 -23.81 -10.11 -0.70
C MET A 1 -23.95 -8.59 -0.91
N ALA A 2 -23.72 -8.05 -2.10
CA ALA A 2 -23.85 -6.61 -2.36
C ALA A 2 -25.25 -6.16 -2.86
N SER A 3 -26.28 -7.03 -2.82
CA SER A 3 -27.63 -6.74 -3.35
C SER A 3 -28.56 -6.13 -2.30
N SER A 4 -28.72 -6.71 -1.12
CA SER A 4 -29.74 -6.26 -0.14
C SER A 4 -29.52 -4.84 0.39
N ARG A 5 -28.27 -4.43 0.63
CA ARG A 5 -27.96 -3.05 1.05
C ARG A 5 -28.26 -2.04 -0.07
N ARG A 6 -27.95 -2.38 -1.33
CA ARG A 6 -28.19 -1.50 -2.47
C ARG A 6 -29.69 -1.39 -2.78
N GLU A 7 -30.40 -2.50 -2.73
CA GLU A 7 -31.86 -2.53 -2.88
C GLU A 7 -32.53 -1.69 -1.79
N LEU A 8 -32.13 -1.85 -0.53
CA LEU A 8 -32.72 -1.08 0.57
C LEU A 8 -32.42 0.42 0.46
N VAL A 9 -31.21 0.79 0.04
CA VAL A 9 -30.86 2.20 -0.26
C VAL A 9 -31.72 2.73 -1.41
N SER A 10 -31.91 1.96 -2.48
CA SER A 10 -32.76 2.38 -3.61
C SER A 10 -34.23 2.55 -3.22
N LEU A 11 -34.75 1.70 -2.33
CA LEU A 11 -36.13 1.79 -1.81
C LEU A 11 -36.32 3.01 -0.89
N ILE A 12 -35.28 3.39 -0.14
CA ILE A 12 -35.27 4.63 0.66
C ILE A 12 -35.19 5.86 -0.26
N GLU A 13 -34.30 5.87 -1.26
CA GLU A 13 -34.15 6.98 -2.22
C GLU A 13 -35.42 7.21 -3.04
N GLN A 14 -36.15 6.14 -3.39
CA GLN A 14 -37.44 6.20 -4.07
C GLN A 14 -38.61 6.56 -3.15
N SER A 15 -38.36 6.85 -1.86
CA SER A 15 -39.38 7.16 -0.84
C SER A 15 -40.47 6.08 -0.68
N VAL A 16 -40.15 4.83 -1.02
CA VAL A 16 -41.07 3.68 -0.88
C VAL A 16 -41.17 3.26 0.58
N ILE A 17 -40.11 3.45 1.37
CA ILE A 17 -40.07 3.19 2.80
C ILE A 17 -40.18 4.53 3.55
N PRO A 18 -41.23 4.75 4.36
CA PRO A 18 -41.33 5.93 5.21
C PRO A 18 -40.11 6.05 6.15
N PRO A 19 -39.62 7.27 6.46
CA PRO A 19 -38.45 7.47 7.32
C PRO A 19 -38.54 6.74 8.67
N GLU A 20 -39.75 6.63 9.20
CA GLU A 20 -40.06 5.97 10.47
C GLU A 20 -39.87 4.43 10.41
N GLN A 21 -40.01 3.83 9.22
CA GLN A 21 -39.93 2.38 9.01
C GLN A 21 -38.55 1.93 8.51
N VAL A 22 -37.65 2.85 8.21
CA VAL A 22 -36.28 2.56 7.75
C VAL A 22 -35.53 1.69 8.76
N THR A 23 -35.69 1.94 10.06
CA THR A 23 -35.03 1.15 11.11
C THR A 23 -35.50 -0.30 11.11
N HIS A 24 -36.81 -0.52 10.97
CA HIS A 24 -37.39 -1.87 10.88
C HIS A 24 -37.00 -2.58 9.58
N ALA A 25 -36.91 -1.86 8.46
CA ALA A 25 -36.44 -2.41 7.20
C ALA A 25 -34.96 -2.85 7.28
N ILE A 26 -34.10 -2.06 7.93
CA ILE A 26 -32.69 -2.39 8.16
C ILE A 26 -32.53 -3.63 9.05
N GLU A 27 -33.36 -3.76 10.09
CA GLU A 27 -33.40 -4.93 10.96
C GLU A 27 -33.91 -6.18 10.23
N ALA A 28 -35.00 -6.06 9.47
CA ALA A 28 -35.55 -7.15 8.67
C ALA A 28 -34.59 -7.62 7.56
N ALA A 29 -33.79 -6.70 7.00
CA ALA A 29 -32.77 -7.02 6.01
C ALA A 29 -31.49 -7.62 6.61
N GLY A 30 -31.41 -7.79 7.94
CA GLY A 30 -30.24 -8.36 8.62
C GLY A 30 -28.96 -7.54 8.42
N LEU A 31 -29.09 -6.24 8.15
CA LEU A 31 -27.94 -5.36 7.90
C LEU A 31 -27.24 -4.92 9.19
N ARG A 32 -27.86 -5.17 10.36
CA ARG A 32 -27.21 -4.99 11.66
C ARG A 32 -26.42 -6.25 12.03
N PRO A 33 -25.12 -6.15 12.34
CA PRO A 33 -24.35 -7.29 12.81
C PRO A 33 -24.96 -7.84 14.10
N SER A 34 -25.10 -9.16 14.17
CA SER A 34 -25.62 -9.83 15.36
C SER A 34 -24.61 -9.75 16.52
N PRO A 35 -25.05 -9.97 17.78
CA PRO A 35 -24.12 -10.08 18.91
C PRO A 35 -23.01 -11.12 18.69
N ARG A 36 -23.30 -12.19 17.93
CA ARG A 36 -22.33 -13.22 17.54
C ARG A 36 -21.29 -12.69 16.56
N ASP A 37 -21.69 -11.88 15.58
CA ASP A 37 -20.77 -11.25 14.62
C ASP A 37 -19.81 -10.29 15.32
N TRP A 38 -20.33 -9.53 16.29
CA TRP A 38 -19.52 -8.70 17.18
C TRP A 38 -18.52 -9.51 18.00
N ALA A 39 -18.96 -10.62 18.60
CA ALA A 39 -18.05 -11.50 19.35
C ALA A 39 -16.93 -12.06 18.46
N ILE A 40 -17.23 -12.49 17.23
CA ILE A 40 -16.22 -12.97 16.27
C ILE A 40 -15.27 -11.85 15.85
N PHE A 41 -15.79 -10.65 15.61
CA PHE A 41 -14.97 -9.48 15.29
C PHE A 41 -14.00 -9.15 16.43
N VAL A 42 -14.50 -9.06 17.67
CA VAL A 42 -13.70 -8.77 18.86
C VAL A 42 -12.66 -9.87 19.11
N ASP A 43 -13.03 -11.15 19.00
CA ASP A 43 -12.09 -12.28 19.12
C ASP A 43 -10.92 -12.16 18.12
N ARG A 44 -11.22 -11.87 16.85
CA ARG A 44 -10.20 -11.67 15.82
C ARG A 44 -9.34 -10.42 16.08
N LEU A 45 -9.97 -9.33 16.50
CA LEU A 45 -9.27 -8.08 16.81
C LEU A 45 -8.29 -8.29 17.98
N LEU A 46 -8.76 -8.91 19.06
CA LEU A 46 -7.93 -9.24 20.23
C LEU A 46 -6.80 -10.21 19.86
N LEU A 47 -7.05 -11.17 18.98
CA LEU A 47 -6.01 -12.08 18.49
C LEU A 47 -4.90 -11.33 17.75
N TRP A 48 -5.26 -10.42 16.84
CA TRP A 48 -4.30 -9.59 16.12
C TRP A 48 -3.53 -8.66 17.06
N LEU A 49 -4.24 -7.94 17.93
CA LEU A 49 -3.62 -7.03 18.90
C LEU A 49 -2.70 -7.78 19.86
N GLY A 50 -3.11 -8.95 20.36
CA GLY A 50 -2.31 -9.78 21.24
C GLY A 50 -1.05 -10.30 20.56
N GLY A 51 -1.16 -10.81 19.32
CA GLY A 51 0.00 -11.27 18.55
C GLY A 51 1.02 -10.16 18.24
N LEU A 52 0.54 -8.96 17.93
CA LEU A 52 1.40 -7.78 17.72
C LEU A 52 2.01 -7.30 19.03
N ALA A 53 1.22 -7.21 20.10
CA ALA A 53 1.67 -6.79 21.41
C ALA A 53 2.77 -7.72 21.94
N LEU A 54 2.66 -9.04 21.74
CA LEU A 54 3.71 -9.99 22.10
C LEU A 54 5.00 -9.77 21.30
N ALA A 55 4.90 -9.52 19.99
CA ALA A 55 6.08 -9.21 19.17
C ALA A 55 6.79 -7.93 19.63
N PHE A 56 6.02 -6.88 19.94
CA PHE A 56 6.57 -5.62 20.48
C PHE A 56 7.07 -5.75 21.92
N ALA A 57 6.42 -6.59 22.74
CA ALA A 57 6.86 -6.85 24.10
C ALA A 57 8.28 -7.45 24.11
N VAL A 58 8.61 -8.35 23.18
CA VAL A 58 9.97 -8.87 23.03
C VAL A 58 10.95 -7.74 22.71
N LEU A 59 10.62 -6.86 21.76
CA LEU A 59 11.47 -5.71 21.43
C LEU A 59 11.71 -4.81 22.64
N PHE A 60 10.64 -4.39 23.32
CA PHE A 60 10.75 -3.48 24.47
C PHE A 60 11.41 -4.13 25.68
N PHE A 61 11.19 -5.43 25.88
CA PHE A 61 11.84 -6.18 26.95
C PHE A 61 13.36 -6.20 26.78
N ILE A 62 13.86 -6.43 25.55
CA ILE A 62 15.29 -6.36 25.25
C ILE A 62 15.82 -4.92 25.40
N ALA A 63 15.08 -3.92 24.91
CA ALA A 63 15.49 -2.53 25.01
C ALA A 63 15.58 -2.04 26.46
N TYR A 64 14.63 -2.43 27.31
CA TYR A 64 14.61 -2.07 28.73
C TYR A 64 15.74 -2.76 29.51
N ASN A 65 15.94 -4.07 29.31
CA ASN A 65 16.96 -4.85 30.03
C ASN A 65 18.33 -4.83 29.32
N TRP A 66 18.58 -3.85 28.43
CA TRP A 66 19.76 -3.87 27.56
C TRP A 66 21.08 -3.95 28.34
N LEU A 67 21.21 -3.21 29.45
CA LEU A 67 22.44 -3.17 30.24
C LEU A 67 22.65 -4.46 31.06
N GLU A 68 21.57 -5.09 31.51
CA GLU A 68 21.61 -6.24 32.42
C GLU A 68 21.69 -7.58 31.68
N MET A 69 21.25 -7.63 30.42
CA MET A 69 21.26 -8.85 29.63
C MET A 69 22.59 -9.07 28.91
N GLU A 70 23.17 -10.26 29.06
CA GLU A 70 24.27 -10.68 28.20
C GLU A 70 23.83 -10.88 26.74
N ARG A 71 24.77 -10.74 25.80
CA ARG A 71 24.53 -10.87 24.36
C ARG A 71 23.75 -12.13 23.97
N TRP A 72 24.15 -13.29 24.48
CA TRP A 72 23.53 -14.56 24.15
C TRP A 72 22.10 -14.66 24.63
N LEU A 73 21.80 -14.08 25.80
CA LEU A 73 20.43 -14.02 26.32
C LEU A 73 19.55 -13.15 25.43
N ARG A 74 20.04 -11.99 24.97
CA ARG A 74 19.28 -11.11 24.07
C ARG A 74 18.88 -11.82 22.78
N PHE A 75 19.83 -12.49 22.12
CA PHE A 75 19.56 -13.26 20.91
C PHE A 75 18.67 -14.47 21.20
N GLY A 76 18.94 -15.20 22.29
CA GLY A 76 18.18 -16.39 22.68
C GLY A 76 16.70 -16.09 22.89
N VAL A 77 16.35 -14.98 23.56
CA VAL A 77 14.96 -14.56 23.76
C VAL A 77 14.26 -14.29 22.43
N VAL A 78 14.88 -13.51 21.54
CA VAL A 78 14.27 -13.18 20.24
C VAL A 78 14.15 -14.42 19.36
N GLN A 79 15.19 -15.25 19.29
CA GLN A 79 15.16 -16.50 18.52
C GLN A 79 14.12 -17.49 19.04
N ALA A 80 14.01 -17.65 20.37
CA ALA A 80 12.96 -18.49 20.97
C ALA A 80 11.56 -17.97 20.63
N ALA A 81 11.35 -16.65 20.66
CA ALA A 81 10.08 -16.05 20.26
C ALA A 81 9.75 -16.29 18.78
N VAL A 82 10.74 -16.17 17.88
CA VAL A 82 10.59 -16.52 16.46
C VAL A 82 10.20 -17.99 16.33
N LEU A 83 10.96 -18.91 16.93
CA LEU A 83 10.69 -20.36 16.85
C LEU A 83 9.30 -20.71 17.39
N LEU A 84 8.87 -20.07 18.48
CA LEU A 84 7.54 -20.25 19.04
C LEU A 84 6.45 -19.81 18.06
N ALA A 85 6.56 -18.60 17.50
CA ALA A 85 5.60 -18.07 16.54
C ALA A 85 5.49 -18.96 15.29
N VAL A 86 6.64 -19.44 14.81
CA VAL A 86 6.73 -20.37 13.67
C VAL A 86 6.13 -21.73 14.01
N GLY A 87 6.46 -22.27 15.19
CA GLY A 87 5.92 -23.53 15.69
C GLY A 87 4.40 -23.50 15.78
N ILE A 88 3.82 -22.39 16.27
CA ILE A 88 2.36 -22.18 16.30
C ILE A 88 1.77 -22.19 14.89
N ALA A 89 2.44 -21.53 13.93
CA ALA A 89 1.97 -21.46 12.56
C ALA A 89 1.98 -22.81 11.83
N VAL A 90 3.02 -23.62 12.03
CA VAL A 90 3.18 -24.92 11.36
C VAL A 90 2.40 -26.04 12.05
N TRP A 91 1.96 -25.84 13.29
CA TRP A 91 1.16 -26.82 14.03
C TRP A 91 -0.14 -27.17 13.26
N ALA A 92 -0.30 -28.45 12.92
CA ALA A 92 -1.28 -28.93 11.94
C ALA A 92 -2.76 -28.64 12.27
N LYS A 93 -3.08 -28.36 13.53
CA LYS A 93 -4.45 -28.09 14.03
C LYS A 93 -4.73 -26.60 14.26
N THR A 94 -3.83 -25.70 13.87
CA THR A 94 -3.98 -24.26 14.12
C THR A 94 -5.00 -23.62 13.19
N ARG A 95 -5.86 -22.74 13.73
CA ARG A 95 -6.80 -21.94 12.94
C ARG A 95 -6.04 -21.04 11.96
N LEU A 96 -6.52 -20.91 10.71
CA LEU A 96 -5.86 -20.10 9.68
C LEU A 96 -5.55 -18.66 10.13
N THR A 97 -6.46 -18.02 10.88
CA THR A 97 -6.22 -16.68 11.43
C THR A 97 -5.04 -16.64 12.41
N LEU A 98 -4.93 -17.65 13.28
CA LEU A 98 -3.82 -17.75 14.22
C LEU A 98 -2.50 -18.03 13.48
N GLN A 99 -2.50 -18.86 12.43
CA GLN A 99 -1.32 -19.03 11.58
C GLN A 99 -0.86 -17.71 10.95
N ARG A 100 -1.79 -16.91 10.41
CA ARG A 100 -1.50 -15.60 9.82
C ARG A 100 -0.93 -14.61 10.83
N VAL A 101 -1.51 -14.54 12.02
CA VAL A 101 -1.03 -13.70 13.13
C VAL A 101 0.37 -14.15 13.54
N ALA A 102 0.59 -15.45 13.74
CA ALA A 102 1.86 -16.00 14.17
C ALA A 102 2.97 -15.78 13.13
N LEU A 103 2.70 -15.97 11.84
CA LEU A 103 3.66 -15.67 10.75
C LEU A 103 3.94 -14.16 10.62
N THR A 104 2.94 -13.32 10.91
CA THR A 104 3.14 -11.86 10.96
C THR A 104 4.04 -11.47 12.12
N SER A 105 3.80 -12.00 13.32
CA SER A 105 4.67 -11.80 14.48
C SER A 105 6.08 -12.33 14.22
N ALA A 106 6.23 -13.51 13.61
CA ALA A 106 7.53 -14.06 13.23
C ALA A 106 8.28 -13.13 12.25
N THR A 107 7.57 -12.61 11.24
CA THR A 107 8.12 -11.65 10.29
C THR A 107 8.65 -10.38 10.98
N LEU A 108 7.90 -9.83 11.94
CA LEU A 108 8.35 -8.68 12.75
C LEU A 108 9.55 -9.02 13.63
N LEU A 109 9.54 -10.18 14.29
CA LEU A 109 10.61 -10.63 15.17
C LEU A 109 11.92 -10.90 14.40
N VAL A 110 11.87 -11.31 13.12
CA VAL A 110 13.07 -11.36 12.26
C VAL A 110 13.66 -9.96 12.08
N GLY A 111 12.83 -8.93 11.90
CA GLY A 111 13.29 -7.54 11.86
C GLY A 111 13.95 -7.10 13.17
N VAL A 112 13.34 -7.45 14.31
CA VAL A 112 13.93 -7.22 15.64
C VAL A 112 15.28 -7.93 15.78
N LEU A 113 15.39 -9.17 15.32
CA LEU A 113 16.62 -9.95 15.37
C LEU A 113 17.74 -9.30 14.54
N LEU A 114 17.42 -8.81 13.33
CA LEU A 114 18.39 -8.12 12.47
C LEU A 114 18.81 -6.77 13.05
N ALA A 115 17.88 -6.00 13.61
CA ALA A 115 18.18 -4.75 14.29
C ALA A 115 19.06 -4.98 15.53
N LEU A 116 18.74 -6.00 16.33
CA LEU A 116 19.54 -6.42 17.48
C LEU A 116 20.96 -6.81 17.06
N PHE A 117 21.10 -7.54 15.95
CA PHE A 117 22.41 -7.87 15.40
C PHE A 117 23.23 -6.63 15.06
N GLY A 118 22.62 -5.67 14.36
CA GLY A 118 23.29 -4.42 14.02
C GLY A 118 23.72 -3.61 15.24
N GLN A 119 22.90 -3.56 16.29
CA GLN A 119 23.21 -2.84 17.52
C GLN A 119 24.30 -3.52 18.36
N VAL A 120 24.22 -4.84 18.55
CA VAL A 120 25.16 -5.58 19.39
C VAL A 120 26.56 -5.63 18.79
N TYR A 121 26.65 -5.87 17.48
CA TYR A 121 27.93 -5.97 16.78
C TYR A 121 28.38 -4.64 16.17
N GLN A 122 27.58 -3.58 16.34
CA GLN A 122 27.82 -2.25 15.78
C GLN A 122 28.18 -2.33 14.30
N THR A 123 27.45 -3.16 13.56
CA THR A 123 27.72 -3.32 12.14
C THR A 123 27.43 -1.98 11.47
N GLY A 124 28.45 -1.33 10.89
CA GLY A 124 28.29 -0.15 10.04
C GLY A 124 27.63 -0.46 8.70
N ALA A 125 26.78 -1.49 8.64
CA ALA A 125 26.06 -1.92 7.46
C ALA A 125 25.04 -0.85 7.08
N ASP A 126 24.91 -0.59 5.78
CA ASP A 126 23.94 0.37 5.29
C ASP A 126 22.50 -0.02 5.69
N PRO A 127 21.63 0.95 6.04
CA PRO A 127 20.24 0.67 6.40
C PRO A 127 19.46 -0.15 5.36
N TRP A 128 19.77 0.00 4.07
CA TRP A 128 19.09 -0.76 3.00
C TRP A 128 19.33 -2.27 3.09
N GLN A 129 20.53 -2.69 3.54
CA GLN A 129 20.89 -4.11 3.64
C GLN A 129 20.03 -4.80 4.69
N LEU A 130 19.74 -4.13 5.80
CA LEU A 130 18.86 -4.65 6.85
C LEU A 130 17.48 -5.00 6.28
N PHE A 131 16.84 -4.07 5.56
CA PHE A 131 15.51 -4.30 5.00
C PHE A 131 15.52 -5.32 3.85
N PHE A 132 16.58 -5.35 3.04
CA PHE A 132 16.72 -6.35 1.99
C PHE A 132 16.88 -7.76 2.54
N ILE A 133 17.80 -7.96 3.52
CA ILE A 133 17.99 -9.25 4.19
C ILE A 133 16.72 -9.64 4.94
N TRP A 134 16.03 -8.68 5.57
CA TRP A 134 14.75 -8.91 6.20
C TRP A 134 13.71 -9.43 5.21
N ALA A 135 13.54 -8.79 4.05
CA ALA A 135 12.65 -9.27 3.00
C ALA A 135 13.07 -10.66 2.50
N LEU A 136 14.35 -10.91 2.27
CA LEU A 136 14.85 -12.20 1.79
C LEU A 136 14.56 -13.34 2.78
N LEU A 137 14.88 -13.13 4.06
CA LEU A 137 14.63 -14.11 5.11
C LEU A 137 13.13 -14.34 5.32
N THR A 138 12.30 -13.33 5.08
CA THR A 138 10.84 -13.41 5.32
C THR A 138 10.00 -13.87 4.12
N LEU A 139 10.61 -14.04 2.94
CA LEU A 139 9.92 -14.50 1.73
C LEU A 139 9.26 -15.89 1.87
N PRO A 140 9.91 -16.94 2.43
CA PRO A 140 9.28 -18.26 2.57
C PRO A 140 7.99 -18.22 3.41
N TRP A 141 7.99 -17.40 4.47
CA TRP A 141 6.88 -17.21 5.39
C TRP A 141 5.69 -16.55 4.70
N VAL A 142 5.97 -15.49 3.94
CA VAL A 142 4.98 -14.74 3.16
C VAL A 142 4.34 -15.64 2.10
N TRP A 143 5.15 -16.47 1.46
CA TRP A 143 4.68 -17.44 0.46
C TRP A 143 3.74 -18.49 1.06
N VAL A 144 4.11 -19.08 2.20
CA VAL A 144 3.31 -20.09 2.92
C VAL A 144 2.03 -19.49 3.48
N ALA A 145 2.08 -18.27 4.03
CA ALA A 145 0.93 -17.62 4.65
C ALA A 145 -0.23 -17.37 3.68
N ARG A 146 0.07 -17.19 2.38
CA ARG A 146 -0.90 -16.78 1.33
C ARG A 146 -1.82 -15.66 1.81
N PHE A 147 -1.26 -14.72 2.56
CA PHE A 147 -2.00 -13.67 3.24
C PHE A 147 -1.61 -12.32 2.67
N GLU A 148 -2.62 -11.57 2.21
CA GLU A 148 -2.42 -10.34 1.44
C GLU A 148 -1.62 -9.29 2.24
N LEU A 149 -1.88 -9.16 3.54
CA LEU A 149 -1.16 -8.20 4.38
C LEU A 149 0.34 -8.52 4.52
N LEU A 150 0.70 -9.79 4.59
CA LEU A 150 2.11 -10.20 4.66
C LEU A 150 2.84 -9.93 3.35
N TRP A 151 2.17 -10.12 2.20
CA TRP A 151 2.70 -9.73 0.90
C TRP A 151 2.92 -8.23 0.80
N VAL A 152 1.95 -7.42 1.23
CA VAL A 152 2.07 -5.96 1.25
C VAL A 152 3.18 -5.50 2.17
N LEU A 153 3.31 -6.09 3.38
CA LEU A 153 4.40 -5.80 4.30
C LEU A 153 5.76 -6.14 3.68
N TRP A 154 5.87 -7.31 3.06
CA TRP A 154 7.08 -7.76 2.39
C TRP A 154 7.48 -6.86 1.21
N LEU A 155 6.53 -6.46 0.39
CA LEU A 155 6.74 -5.47 -0.68
C LEU A 155 7.13 -4.10 -0.10
N GLY A 156 6.57 -3.72 1.05
CA GLY A 156 6.98 -2.53 1.80
C GLY A 156 8.45 -2.57 2.23
N LEU A 157 8.93 -3.72 2.71
CA LEU A 157 10.35 -3.94 3.05
C LEU A 157 11.25 -3.78 1.81
N LEU A 158 10.85 -4.36 0.67
CA LEU A 158 11.60 -4.20 -0.58
C LEU A 158 11.60 -2.76 -1.09
N ASN A 159 10.46 -2.06 -1.02
CA ASN A 159 10.37 -0.65 -1.39
C ASN A 159 11.32 0.19 -0.53
N LEU A 160 11.35 -0.06 0.78
CA LEU A 160 12.24 0.64 1.70
C LEU A 160 13.71 0.32 1.41
N ALA A 161 14.04 -0.95 1.14
CA ALA A 161 15.39 -1.35 0.74
C ALA A 161 15.84 -0.65 -0.55
N ILE A 162 14.99 -0.62 -1.58
CA ILE A 162 15.28 0.04 -2.86
C ILE A 162 15.46 1.55 -2.67
N GLY A 163 14.54 2.21 -1.97
CA GLY A 163 14.63 3.65 -1.71
C GLY A 163 15.89 4.04 -0.95
N LEU A 164 16.26 3.26 0.08
CA LEU A 164 17.48 3.49 0.85
C LEU A 164 18.74 3.16 0.04
N TYR A 165 18.73 2.10 -0.78
CA TYR A 165 19.85 1.72 -1.64
C TYR A 165 20.21 2.86 -2.60
N PHE A 166 19.22 3.36 -3.33
CA PHE A 166 19.44 4.45 -4.29
C PHE A 166 19.76 5.78 -3.60
N ARG A 167 19.26 6.01 -2.38
CA ARG A 167 19.66 7.18 -1.58
C ARG A 167 21.13 7.12 -1.17
N THR A 168 21.64 5.94 -0.82
CA THR A 168 23.05 5.78 -0.41
C THR A 168 24.01 5.76 -1.60
N TRP A 169 23.64 5.08 -2.70
CA TRP A 169 24.56 4.77 -3.81
C TRP A 169 24.23 5.48 -5.12
N GLY A 170 23.11 6.19 -5.21
CA GLY A 170 22.70 6.97 -6.38
C GLY A 170 22.18 6.14 -7.57
N GLY A 171 22.61 4.90 -7.75
CA GLY A 171 22.28 4.05 -8.90
C GLY A 171 22.81 2.62 -8.77
N PRO A 172 22.44 1.65 -9.63
CA PRO A 172 23.08 0.35 -9.65
C PRO A 172 24.54 0.56 -10.09
N PHE A 173 25.48 0.08 -9.29
CA PHE A 173 26.93 0.17 -9.57
C PHE A 173 27.47 1.62 -9.74
N GLY A 174 26.78 2.62 -9.19
CA GLY A 174 27.19 4.04 -9.29
C GLY A 174 27.04 4.68 -10.67
N ALA A 175 26.51 3.95 -11.67
CA ALA A 175 26.46 4.41 -13.06
C ALA A 175 25.19 5.21 -13.43
N LEU A 176 24.14 5.13 -12.60
CA LEU A 176 22.88 5.86 -12.77
C LEU A 176 22.67 6.84 -11.60
N ALA A 177 23.71 7.61 -11.24
CA ALA A 177 23.67 8.59 -10.14
C ALA A 177 22.78 9.80 -10.47
N ASN A 178 21.48 9.54 -10.65
CA ASN A 178 20.44 10.56 -10.77
C ASN A 178 19.57 10.51 -9.53
N SER A 179 19.14 11.68 -9.04
CA SER A 179 18.20 11.84 -7.91
C SER A 179 16.92 11.00 -8.06
N ASP A 180 16.59 10.64 -9.31
CA ASP A 180 15.37 9.93 -9.70
C ASP A 180 15.52 8.40 -9.77
N ALA A 181 16.72 7.83 -9.60
CA ALA A 181 16.95 6.39 -9.69
C ALA A 181 16.11 5.58 -8.68
N ALA A 182 15.91 6.16 -7.48
CA ALA A 182 15.02 5.59 -6.47
C ALA A 182 13.58 5.48 -6.98
N LEU A 183 13.06 6.53 -7.61
CA LEU A 183 11.69 6.56 -8.15
C LEU A 183 11.52 5.55 -9.30
N TRP A 184 12.53 5.39 -10.15
CA TRP A 184 12.54 4.36 -11.18
C TRP A 184 12.50 2.93 -10.60
N GLY A 185 13.30 2.68 -9.57
CA GLY A 185 13.30 1.39 -8.86
C GLY A 185 11.94 1.09 -8.24
N LEU A 186 11.34 2.08 -7.57
CA LEU A 186 10.01 1.97 -6.96
C LEU A 186 8.92 1.78 -8.02
N LEU A 187 8.98 2.49 -9.15
CA LEU A 187 8.06 2.30 -10.26
C LEU A 187 8.14 0.87 -10.80
N GLY A 188 9.35 0.37 -11.05
CA GLY A 188 9.58 -0.96 -11.60
C GLY A 188 9.04 -2.06 -10.69
N ILE A 189 9.46 -2.07 -9.42
CA ILE A 189 9.07 -3.13 -8.48
C ILE A 189 7.55 -3.14 -8.22
N ASN A 190 6.91 -1.98 -8.03
CA ASN A 190 5.47 -1.93 -7.77
C ASN A 190 4.64 -2.23 -9.02
N THR A 191 5.12 -1.86 -10.22
CA THR A 191 4.42 -2.20 -11.47
C THR A 191 4.50 -3.70 -11.74
N LEU A 192 5.68 -4.32 -11.55
CA LEU A 192 5.84 -5.77 -11.67
C LEU A 192 4.99 -6.51 -10.63
N ALA A 193 4.99 -6.03 -9.38
CA ALA A 193 4.15 -6.59 -8.33
C ALA A 193 2.65 -6.46 -8.66
N LEU A 194 2.22 -5.32 -9.23
CA LEU A 194 0.83 -5.11 -9.65
C LEU A 194 0.44 -6.08 -10.78
N ILE A 195 1.28 -6.23 -11.81
CA ILE A 195 1.05 -7.18 -12.91
C ILE A 195 0.93 -8.61 -12.37
N PHE A 196 1.86 -8.99 -11.49
CA PHE A 196 1.84 -10.31 -10.86
C PHE A 196 0.57 -10.52 -10.02
N TRP A 197 0.12 -9.48 -9.30
CA TRP A 197 -1.11 -9.48 -8.51
C TRP A 197 -2.36 -9.66 -9.36
N GLU A 198 -2.50 -8.87 -10.42
CA GLU A 198 -3.64 -8.97 -11.35
C GLU A 198 -3.66 -10.32 -12.07
N TRP A 199 -2.49 -10.86 -12.43
CA TRP A 199 -2.39 -12.20 -13.02
C TRP A 199 -2.78 -13.31 -12.04
N GLY A 200 -2.35 -13.22 -10.78
CA GLY A 200 -2.72 -14.15 -9.72
C GLY A 200 -4.21 -14.09 -9.36
N ALA A 201 -4.79 -12.89 -9.38
CA ALA A 201 -6.22 -12.66 -9.20
C ALA A 201 -7.04 -13.25 -10.37
N TYR A 202 -6.61 -13.03 -11.61
CA TYR A 202 -7.24 -13.64 -12.79
C TYR A 202 -7.21 -15.17 -12.75
N SER A 203 -6.13 -15.75 -12.22
CA SER A 203 -5.96 -17.20 -12.08
C SER A 203 -6.73 -17.82 -10.89
N GLY A 204 -7.46 -17.00 -10.10
CA GLY A 204 -8.21 -17.45 -8.92
C GLY A 204 -7.33 -17.93 -7.75
N ARG A 205 -6.04 -17.61 -7.74
CA ARG A 205 -5.07 -18.10 -6.75
C ARG A 205 -4.90 -17.18 -5.55
N TRP A 206 -5.26 -15.91 -5.69
CA TRP A 206 -5.11 -14.87 -4.68
C TRP A 206 -6.44 -14.28 -4.25
N GLY A 207 -6.45 -13.75 -3.03
CA GLY A 207 -7.67 -13.51 -2.26
C GLY A 207 -8.65 -12.56 -2.93
N GLU A 208 -9.89 -12.60 -2.45
CA GLU A 208 -11.00 -11.82 -2.98
C GLU A 208 -10.84 -10.29 -2.76
N GLY A 209 -9.84 -9.87 -1.97
CA GLY A 209 -9.61 -8.50 -1.57
C GLY A 209 -8.83 -7.68 -2.61
N ARG A 210 -9.46 -6.67 -3.20
CA ARG A 210 -8.81 -5.76 -4.18
C ARG A 210 -7.95 -4.66 -3.55
N TRP A 211 -7.91 -4.55 -2.23
CA TRP A 211 -7.20 -3.47 -1.53
C TRP A 211 -5.67 -3.56 -1.72
N ALA A 212 -5.11 -4.77 -1.81
CA ALA A 212 -3.68 -4.96 -2.05
C ALA A 212 -3.29 -4.44 -3.45
N ALA A 213 -4.05 -4.80 -4.50
CA ALA A 213 -3.85 -4.27 -5.85
C ALA A 213 -3.92 -2.73 -5.87
N ARG A 214 -4.90 -2.14 -5.16
CA ARG A 214 -5.03 -0.68 -5.02
C ARG A 214 -3.81 -0.03 -4.40
N LEU A 215 -3.23 -0.63 -3.36
CA LEU A 215 -2.00 -0.14 -2.76
C LEU A 215 -0.81 -0.24 -3.73
N LEU A 216 -0.70 -1.32 -4.50
CA LEU A 216 0.37 -1.49 -5.51
C LEU A 216 0.23 -0.50 -6.68
N ALA A 217 -1.00 -0.20 -7.09
CA ALA A 217 -1.28 0.85 -8.07
C ALA A 217 -0.88 2.23 -7.55
N VAL A 218 -1.14 2.53 -6.26
CA VAL A 218 -0.62 3.76 -5.63
C VAL A 218 0.91 3.74 -5.54
N GLY A 219 1.50 2.60 -5.17
CA GLY A 219 2.95 2.41 -5.07
C GLY A 219 3.70 2.55 -6.39
N SER A 220 3.05 2.35 -7.54
CA SER A 220 3.60 2.63 -8.88
C SER A 220 3.20 4.00 -9.41
N GLY A 221 1.95 4.43 -9.15
CA GLY A 221 1.40 5.71 -9.60
C GLY A 221 2.06 6.93 -8.98
N VAL A 222 2.42 6.88 -7.70
CA VAL A 222 3.12 8.00 -7.03
C VAL A 222 4.52 8.19 -7.64
N PRO A 223 5.40 7.17 -7.74
CA PRO A 223 6.70 7.33 -8.37
C PRO A 223 6.65 7.83 -9.82
N VAL A 224 5.75 7.31 -10.67
CA VAL A 224 5.66 7.77 -12.07
C VAL A 224 5.20 9.23 -12.17
N THR A 225 4.32 9.65 -11.25
CA THR A 225 3.88 11.05 -11.16
C THR A 225 5.03 11.97 -10.73
N LEU A 226 5.76 11.57 -9.69
CA LEU A 226 6.91 12.33 -9.20
C LEU A 226 8.04 12.41 -10.23
N LEU A 227 8.31 11.34 -10.99
CA LEU A 227 9.27 11.33 -12.09
C LEU A 227 8.92 12.34 -13.20
N LEU A 228 7.62 12.50 -13.51
CA LEU A 228 7.21 13.50 -14.48
C LEU A 228 7.33 14.91 -13.89
N MET A 229 6.99 15.09 -12.61
CA MET A 229 7.15 16.38 -11.92
C MET A 229 8.63 16.79 -11.78
N SER A 230 9.55 15.86 -11.50
CA SER A 230 11.00 16.14 -11.45
C SER A 230 11.51 16.57 -12.82
N LEU A 231 11.10 15.89 -13.88
CA LEU A 231 11.41 16.28 -15.26
C LEU A 231 11.00 17.73 -15.58
N ILE A 232 9.77 18.09 -15.19
CA ILE A 232 9.23 19.44 -15.37
C ILE A 232 10.02 20.48 -14.56
N ALA A 233 10.45 20.12 -13.34
CA ALA A 233 11.15 21.03 -12.45
C ALA A 233 12.59 21.32 -12.92
N GLU A 234 13.29 20.30 -13.42
CA GLU A 234 14.73 20.37 -13.73
C GLU A 234 15.06 20.85 -15.16
N MET A 235 14.05 21.08 -16.02
CA MET A 235 14.24 21.40 -17.45
C MET A 235 15.19 20.41 -18.17
N GLN A 236 15.10 19.14 -17.78
CA GLN A 236 15.88 18.06 -18.39
C GLN A 236 15.53 17.91 -19.89
N PRO A 237 16.45 17.39 -20.72
CA PRO A 237 16.27 17.37 -22.18
C PRO A 237 14.96 16.68 -22.58
N MET A 238 14.39 17.13 -23.70
CA MET A 238 13.11 16.71 -24.29
C MET A 238 13.01 15.20 -24.64
N TRP A 239 14.05 14.42 -24.34
CA TRP A 239 14.26 13.02 -24.70
C TRP A 239 14.35 12.13 -23.44
N SER A 240 13.50 12.39 -22.44
CA SER A 240 13.38 11.50 -21.27
C SER A 240 12.38 10.38 -21.52
N SER A 241 12.73 9.16 -21.11
CA SER A 241 11.84 7.99 -21.16
C SER A 241 10.55 8.18 -20.36
N VAL A 242 10.54 9.07 -19.36
CA VAL A 242 9.34 9.38 -18.56
C VAL A 242 8.20 9.90 -19.42
N LEU A 243 8.49 10.71 -20.45
CA LEU A 243 7.47 11.28 -21.35
C LEU A 243 6.69 10.20 -22.11
N VAL A 244 7.28 9.03 -22.31
CA VAL A 244 6.64 7.88 -22.95
C VAL A 244 6.01 6.97 -21.89
N ILE A 245 6.73 6.72 -20.78
CA ILE A 245 6.29 5.77 -19.76
C ILE A 245 5.06 6.27 -18.99
N TYR A 246 4.98 7.56 -18.66
CA TYR A 246 3.83 8.13 -17.95
C TYR A 246 2.50 7.96 -18.70
N PRO A 247 2.35 8.41 -19.98
CA PRO A 247 1.10 8.22 -20.70
C PRO A 247 0.81 6.74 -20.96
N LEU A 248 1.82 5.91 -21.24
CA LEU A 248 1.62 4.47 -21.38
C LEU A 248 1.07 3.84 -20.08
N TRP A 249 1.59 4.25 -18.93
CA TRP A 249 1.12 3.76 -17.63
C TRP A 249 -0.33 4.20 -17.37
N LEU A 250 -0.69 5.45 -17.66
CA LEU A 250 -2.07 5.92 -17.56
C LEU A 250 -3.03 5.20 -18.51
N VAL A 251 -2.60 4.95 -19.75
CA VAL A 251 -3.40 4.20 -20.74
C VAL A 251 -3.58 2.76 -20.29
N ALA A 252 -2.53 2.10 -19.80
CA ALA A 252 -2.61 0.75 -19.27
C ALA A 252 -3.55 0.66 -18.06
N LEU A 253 -3.45 1.60 -17.13
CA LEU A 253 -4.34 1.69 -15.97
C LEU A 253 -5.78 1.94 -16.42
N TYR A 254 -6.00 2.91 -17.31
CA TYR A 254 -7.35 3.23 -17.81
C TYR A 254 -7.96 2.02 -18.54
N THR A 255 -7.28 1.45 -19.52
CA THR A 255 -7.80 0.35 -20.34
C THR A 255 -8.05 -0.92 -19.52
N GLY A 256 -7.10 -1.30 -18.65
CA GLY A 256 -7.23 -2.48 -17.79
C GLY A 256 -8.40 -2.34 -16.80
N TYR A 257 -8.48 -1.23 -16.08
CA TYR A 257 -9.53 -1.01 -15.08
C TYR A 257 -10.85 -0.47 -15.64
N ARG A 258 -10.92 -0.08 -16.92
CA ARG A 258 -12.17 0.26 -17.60
C ARG A 258 -12.83 -0.98 -18.20
N HIS A 259 -12.06 -1.83 -18.88
CA HIS A 259 -12.61 -2.90 -19.71
C HIS A 259 -12.53 -4.29 -19.07
N TRP A 260 -11.49 -4.59 -18.32
CA TRP A 260 -11.29 -5.95 -17.78
C TRP A 260 -11.81 -6.07 -16.35
N GLN A 261 -11.50 -5.11 -15.50
CA GLN A 261 -11.84 -5.18 -14.08
C GLN A 261 -12.25 -3.80 -13.53
N PRO A 262 -13.51 -3.36 -13.76
CA PRO A 262 -14.02 -2.06 -13.30
C PRO A 262 -13.60 -1.76 -11.86
N ASP A 263 -12.76 -0.73 -11.66
CA ASP A 263 -12.44 -0.19 -10.34
C ASP A 263 -12.32 1.32 -10.40
N LEU A 264 -13.31 1.99 -9.79
CA LEU A 264 -13.36 3.45 -9.77
C LEU A 264 -12.18 4.06 -8.99
N PHE A 265 -11.65 3.36 -7.99
CA PHE A 265 -10.52 3.85 -7.19
C PHE A 265 -9.27 4.02 -8.07
N MET A 266 -9.00 3.07 -8.95
CA MET A 266 -7.82 3.10 -9.82
C MET A 266 -7.91 4.27 -10.79
N ILE A 267 -9.05 4.40 -11.47
CA ILE A 267 -9.28 5.46 -12.46
C ILE A 267 -9.23 6.84 -11.78
N ALA A 268 -9.81 6.97 -10.58
CA ALA A 268 -9.71 8.20 -9.78
C ALA A 268 -8.26 8.53 -9.42
N GLY A 269 -7.45 7.53 -9.07
CA GLY A 269 -6.01 7.69 -8.85
C GLY A 269 -5.28 8.24 -10.08
N GLY A 270 -5.62 7.75 -11.27
CA GLY A 270 -5.12 8.29 -12.54
C GLY A 270 -5.51 9.77 -12.75
N CYS A 271 -6.76 10.14 -12.45
CA CYS A 271 -7.18 11.55 -12.51
C CYS A 271 -6.39 12.43 -11.54
N VAL A 272 -6.17 11.98 -10.30
CA VAL A 272 -5.37 12.72 -9.31
C VAL A 272 -3.94 12.91 -9.80
N SER A 273 -3.33 11.88 -10.39
CA SER A 273 -2.00 11.99 -11.01
C SER A 273 -1.96 13.05 -12.11
N VAL A 274 -2.91 13.04 -13.05
CA VAL A 274 -2.97 14.03 -14.14
C VAL A 274 -3.16 15.44 -13.60
N ILE A 275 -4.06 15.62 -12.61
CA ILE A 275 -4.30 16.92 -11.98
C ILE A 275 -3.03 17.42 -11.29
N ALA A 276 -2.30 16.56 -10.57
CA ALA A 276 -1.06 16.93 -9.90
C ALA A 276 0.01 17.40 -10.90
N VAL A 277 0.22 16.65 -11.98
CA VAL A 277 1.18 17.01 -13.05
C VAL A 277 0.77 18.30 -13.75
N ALA A 278 -0.49 18.44 -14.13
CA ALA A 278 -0.99 19.65 -14.79
C ALA A 278 -0.86 20.89 -13.89
N THR A 279 -1.15 20.74 -12.60
CA THR A 279 -0.98 21.81 -11.61
C THR A 279 0.49 22.19 -11.46
N TRP A 280 1.40 21.21 -11.44
CA TRP A 280 2.83 21.46 -11.36
C TRP A 280 3.37 22.17 -12.61
N LEU A 281 2.90 21.79 -13.80
CA LEU A 281 3.20 22.49 -15.07
C LEU A 281 2.73 23.95 -15.02
N LEU A 282 1.50 24.20 -14.58
CA LEU A 282 0.97 25.56 -14.43
C LEU A 282 1.78 26.36 -13.40
N ALA A 283 2.10 25.77 -12.25
CA ALA A 283 2.93 26.41 -11.24
C ALA A 283 4.29 26.79 -11.81
N ARG A 284 4.93 25.91 -12.57
CA ARG A 284 6.21 26.19 -13.22
C ARG A 284 6.12 27.37 -14.19
N TYR A 285 5.14 27.34 -15.09
CA TYR A 285 4.96 28.39 -16.11
C TYR A 285 4.63 29.76 -15.48
N TRP A 286 3.67 29.79 -14.56
CA TRP A 286 3.14 31.05 -14.01
C TRP A 286 3.93 31.63 -12.84
N LEU A 287 4.55 30.80 -11.99
CA LEU A 287 5.26 31.26 -10.79
C LEU A 287 6.77 31.35 -10.97
N TRP A 288 7.35 30.50 -11.83
CA TRP A 288 8.81 30.37 -11.94
C TRP A 288 9.38 31.07 -13.16
N GLU A 289 8.75 30.88 -14.32
CA GLU A 289 9.20 31.45 -15.59
C GLU A 289 8.52 32.79 -15.92
N GLY A 290 7.29 33.00 -15.42
CA GLY A 290 6.58 34.27 -15.51
C GLY A 290 6.94 35.25 -14.39
N GLU A 291 6.65 36.54 -14.61
CA GLU A 291 6.67 37.52 -13.51
C GLU A 291 5.58 37.17 -12.51
N TRP A 292 5.99 36.86 -11.27
CA TRP A 292 5.06 36.51 -10.21
C TRP A 292 4.04 37.65 -9.98
N GLN A 293 2.76 37.33 -10.17
CA GLN A 293 1.64 38.24 -9.91
C GLN A 293 0.67 37.58 -8.93
N ALA A 294 0.04 38.36 -8.05
CA ALA A 294 -0.96 37.85 -7.12
C ALA A 294 -2.11 37.08 -7.82
N GLY A 295 -2.42 37.44 -9.07
CA GLY A 295 -3.42 36.74 -9.90
C GLY A 295 -3.04 35.31 -10.30
N SER A 296 -1.74 34.97 -10.38
CA SER A 296 -1.27 33.63 -10.78
C SER A 296 -1.76 32.52 -9.84
N LEU A 297 -1.75 32.78 -8.52
CA LEU A 297 -2.26 31.87 -7.49
C LEU A 297 -3.78 31.66 -7.62
N LEU A 298 -4.52 32.72 -7.95
CA LEU A 298 -5.96 32.63 -8.19
C LEU A 298 -6.27 31.78 -9.42
N PHE A 299 -5.56 31.98 -10.53
CA PHE A 299 -5.74 31.18 -11.76
C PHE A 299 -5.41 29.71 -11.52
N MET A 300 -4.34 29.40 -10.77
CA MET A 300 -4.04 28.03 -10.39
C MET A 300 -5.14 27.41 -9.53
N ALA A 301 -5.64 28.12 -8.51
CA ALA A 301 -6.72 27.63 -7.67
C ALA A 301 -7.98 27.32 -8.50
N ILE A 302 -8.36 28.22 -9.43
CA ILE A 302 -9.46 28.01 -10.36
C ILE A 302 -9.21 26.78 -11.24
N ALA A 303 -8.00 26.63 -11.80
CA ALA A 303 -7.65 25.50 -12.65
C ALA A 303 -7.74 24.16 -11.90
N VAL A 304 -7.21 24.09 -10.68
CA VAL A 304 -7.29 22.89 -9.82
C VAL A 304 -8.75 22.55 -9.51
N LEU A 305 -9.57 23.55 -9.14
CA LEU A 305 -11.00 23.34 -8.88
C LEU A 305 -11.75 22.87 -10.12
N ALA A 306 -11.48 23.47 -11.29
CA ALA A 306 -12.11 23.10 -12.55
C ALA A 306 -11.75 21.67 -12.97
N MET A 307 -10.46 21.31 -12.91
CA MET A 307 -10.00 19.96 -13.23
C MET A 307 -10.56 18.93 -12.24
N GLY A 308 -10.59 19.25 -10.94
CA GLY A 308 -11.16 18.40 -9.90
C GLY A 308 -12.66 18.17 -10.08
N ALA A 309 -13.42 19.23 -10.33
CA ALA A 309 -14.86 19.15 -10.61
C ALA A 309 -15.13 18.34 -11.89
N GLY A 310 -14.36 18.59 -12.96
CA GLY A 310 -14.44 17.84 -14.21
C GLY A 310 -14.17 16.34 -14.01
N ALA A 311 -13.13 15.99 -13.25
CA ALA A 311 -12.82 14.61 -12.90
C ALA A 311 -13.95 13.95 -12.12
N VAL A 312 -14.54 14.63 -11.12
CA VAL A 312 -15.67 14.10 -10.35
C VAL A 312 -16.91 13.87 -11.22
N ILE A 313 -17.25 14.82 -12.09
CA ILE A 313 -18.39 14.69 -13.01
C ILE A 313 -18.17 13.50 -13.96
N TRP A 314 -16.97 13.38 -14.52
CA TRP A 314 -16.61 12.29 -15.41
C TRP A 314 -16.63 10.93 -14.70
N LEU A 315 -16.06 10.83 -13.50
CA LEU A 315 -16.08 9.60 -12.69
C LEU A 315 -17.51 9.20 -12.29
N LYS A 316 -18.38 10.16 -11.96
CA LYS A 316 -19.81 9.88 -11.68
C LYS A 316 -20.53 9.33 -12.90
N ARG A 317 -20.28 9.91 -14.08
CA ARG A 317 -20.83 9.40 -15.35
C ARG A 317 -20.32 7.99 -15.64
N LEU A 318 -19.01 7.77 -15.50
CA LEU A 318 -18.40 6.48 -15.69
C LEU A 318 -18.97 5.42 -14.74
N HIS A 319 -19.18 5.78 -13.47
CA HIS A 319 -19.79 4.88 -12.49
C HIS A 319 -21.20 4.45 -12.92
N ARG A 320 -22.01 5.37 -13.45
CA ARG A 320 -23.34 5.05 -13.98
C ARG A 320 -23.30 4.13 -15.20
N GLU A 321 -22.35 4.35 -16.12
CA GLU A 321 -22.24 3.55 -17.36
C GLU A 321 -21.70 2.13 -17.15
N THR A 322 -20.92 1.89 -16.08
CA THR A 322 -20.24 0.59 -15.86
C THR A 322 -20.90 -0.30 -14.83
N TRP A 323 -21.74 0.27 -13.96
CA TRP A 323 -22.28 -0.40 -12.78
C TRP A 323 -23.82 -0.39 -12.70
N GLN A 324 -24.48 -0.16 -13.84
CA GLN A 324 -25.88 -0.52 -14.10
C GLN A 324 -25.93 -1.92 -14.71
#